data_AF-V1CRM8-F1
#
_entry.id   AF-V1CRM8-F1
#
_cell.length_a   1.000
_cell.length_b   1.000
_cell.length_c   1.000
_cell.angle_alpha   90.00
_cell.angle_beta   90.00
_cell.angle_gamma   90.00
#
_symmetry.space_group_name_H-M   'P 1'
#
loop_
_entity.id
_entity.type
_entity.pdbx_description
1 polymer ?
#
loop_
_entity_poly.entity_id
_entity_poly.type
_entity_poly.pdbx_seq_one_letter_code
_entity_poly.pdbx_strand_id
1 'polypeptide(L)'
;MEITSDVMLRGADWAKAIEKFGDIFKTRTHYSIYILAMTIGIMYDQRIEKLDDDGVEAKSVPRNVLQNNDVGKLDFMFQAAILSTTTESMSEEERLDLAFGDKSDFNKIAFLTQFANFGVTKLNEQIADSPLETIEKLKNYFISSVEGRNLDIDSIPDDFLLEE
;
A
#
# COMPACT_ATOMS: atom_id res chain seq x y z
N MET A 1 1.87 16.32 4.99
CA MET A 1 1.41 16.19 3.59
C MET A 1 0.10 16.94 3.40
N GLU A 2 -0.10 17.63 2.28
CA GLU A 2 -1.39 18.27 1.97
C GLU A 2 -2.30 17.33 1.16
N ILE A 3 -3.48 16.99 1.70
CA ILE A 3 -4.47 16.15 1.03
C ILE A 3 -5.53 17.05 0.42
N THR A 4 -5.46 17.24 -0.89
CA THR A 4 -6.30 18.21 -1.62
C THR A 4 -7.52 17.57 -2.27
N SER A 5 -7.47 16.27 -2.57
CA SER A 5 -8.52 15.51 -3.26
C SER A 5 -8.81 14.17 -2.59
N ASP A 6 -9.95 13.58 -2.95
CA ASP A 6 -10.28 12.20 -2.63
C ASP A 6 -9.33 11.24 -3.36
N VAL A 7 -9.05 10.08 -2.74
CA VAL A 7 -8.26 9.02 -3.38
C VAL A 7 -9.22 8.06 -4.05
N MET A 8 -9.02 7.84 -5.36
CA MET A 8 -9.84 6.94 -6.16
C MET A 8 -9.25 5.52 -6.14
N LEU A 9 -10.05 4.55 -5.71
CA LEU A 9 -9.74 3.13 -5.66
C LEU A 9 -10.37 2.46 -6.89
N ARG A 10 -9.56 2.26 -7.94
CA ARG A 10 -10.02 1.83 -9.28
C ARG A 10 -9.66 0.38 -9.55
N GLY A 11 -10.52 -0.32 -10.29
CA GLY A 11 -10.29 -1.69 -10.74
C GLY A 11 -11.00 -2.75 -9.88
N ALA A 12 -11.16 -3.94 -10.45
CA ALA A 12 -11.89 -5.05 -9.81
C ALA A 12 -11.25 -5.49 -8.49
N ASP A 13 -9.93 -5.38 -8.35
CA ASP A 13 -9.21 -5.76 -7.14
C ASP A 13 -9.65 -4.95 -5.92
N TRP A 14 -9.80 -3.64 -6.06
CA TRP A 14 -10.28 -2.78 -4.99
C TRP A 14 -11.73 -3.07 -4.63
N ALA A 15 -12.59 -3.29 -5.62
CA ALA A 15 -13.99 -3.63 -5.38
C ALA A 15 -14.11 -4.95 -4.60
N LYS A 16 -13.38 -5.98 -5.03
CA LYS A 16 -13.32 -7.28 -4.37
C LYS A 16 -12.81 -7.18 -2.94
N ALA A 17 -11.72 -6.44 -2.71
CA ALA A 17 -11.16 -6.25 -1.38
C ALA A 17 -12.15 -5.55 -0.46
N ILE A 18 -12.78 -4.46 -0.91
CA ILE A 18 -13.76 -3.70 -0.11
C ILE A 18 -14.96 -4.57 0.25
N GLU A 19 -15.47 -5.36 -0.68
CA GLU A 19 -16.60 -6.26 -0.44
C GLU A 19 -16.22 -7.34 0.58
N LYS A 20 -15.13 -8.06 0.35
CA LYS A 20 -14.77 -9.25 1.14
C LYS A 20 -14.20 -8.91 2.52
N PHE A 21 -13.46 -7.82 2.63
CA PHE A 21 -12.92 -7.36 3.91
C PHE A 21 -13.85 -6.37 4.63
N GLY A 22 -14.99 -5.99 4.05
CA GLY A 22 -15.93 -5.04 4.64
C GLY A 22 -16.48 -5.46 5.99
N ASP A 23 -16.79 -6.75 6.14
CA ASP A 23 -17.26 -7.32 7.40
C ASP A 23 -16.18 -7.39 8.48
N ILE A 24 -14.90 -7.40 8.07
CA ILE A 24 -13.73 -7.45 8.95
C ILE A 24 -13.36 -6.02 9.41
N PHE A 25 -13.27 -5.08 8.46
CA PHE A 25 -12.97 -3.68 8.73
C PHE A 25 -14.24 -2.82 8.72
N LYS A 26 -15.14 -3.04 9.69
CA LYS A 26 -16.44 -2.36 9.76
C LYS A 26 -16.35 -0.84 9.93
N THR A 27 -15.32 -0.35 10.61
CA THR A 27 -15.12 1.08 10.82
C THR A 27 -14.23 1.63 9.71
N ARG A 28 -14.81 2.51 8.87
CA ARG A 28 -14.09 3.22 7.80
C ARG A 28 -13.37 2.25 6.85
N THR A 29 -14.11 1.25 6.37
CA THR A 29 -13.64 0.13 5.54
C THR A 29 -12.66 0.55 4.46
N HIS A 30 -13.03 1.51 3.61
CA HIS A 30 -12.18 1.93 2.49
C HIS A 30 -10.85 2.50 2.97
N TYR A 31 -10.85 3.32 4.02
CA TYR A 31 -9.64 3.89 4.60
C TYR A 31 -8.75 2.81 5.22
N SER A 32 -9.34 1.92 6.03
CA SER A 32 -8.59 0.85 6.71
C SER A 32 -7.93 -0.11 5.72
N ILE A 33 -8.66 -0.51 4.68
CA ILE A 33 -8.13 -1.37 3.60
C ILE A 33 -7.07 -0.62 2.80
N TYR A 34 -7.30 0.67 2.50
CA TYR A 34 -6.34 1.49 1.76
C TYR A 34 -4.99 1.62 2.48
N ILE A 35 -5.00 1.96 3.77
CA ILE A 35 -3.77 2.07 4.57
C ILE A 35 -3.07 0.71 4.66
N LEU A 36 -3.82 -0.37 4.87
CA LEU A 36 -3.24 -1.70 4.96
C LEU A 36 -2.58 -2.14 3.65
N ALA A 37 -3.27 -1.95 2.52
CA ALA A 37 -2.74 -2.23 1.20
C ALA A 37 -1.49 -1.39 0.91
N MET A 38 -1.50 -0.10 1.27
CA MET A 38 -0.34 0.77 1.14
C MET A 38 0.86 0.24 1.93
N THR A 39 0.66 -0.12 3.20
CA THR A 39 1.74 -0.69 4.03
C THR A 39 2.30 -1.97 3.43
N ILE A 40 1.45 -2.87 2.93
CA ILE A 40 1.90 -4.09 2.26
C ILE A 40 2.72 -3.76 1.01
N GLY A 41 2.26 -2.83 0.17
CA GLY A 41 3.01 -2.42 -1.02
C GLY A 41 4.38 -1.87 -0.68
N ILE A 42 4.47 -1.01 0.35
CA ILE A 42 5.75 -0.45 0.82
C ILE A 42 6.67 -1.57 1.34
N MET A 43 6.14 -2.54 2.08
CA MET A 43 6.93 -3.67 2.59
C MET A 43 7.53 -4.51 1.46
N TYR A 44 6.78 -4.77 0.40
CA TYR A 44 7.28 -5.49 -0.78
C TYR A 44 8.17 -4.62 -1.68
N ASP A 45 8.19 -3.30 -1.45
CA ASP A 45 8.77 -2.32 -2.35
C ASP A 45 8.30 -2.50 -3.81
N GLN A 46 7.00 -2.71 -4.01
CA GLN A 46 6.41 -2.89 -5.35
C GLN A 46 5.26 -1.91 -5.60
N ARG A 47 5.19 -1.43 -6.85
CA ARG A 47 4.24 -0.41 -7.29
C ARG A 47 3.48 -0.87 -8.52
N ILE A 48 2.18 -0.58 -8.55
CA ILE A 48 1.35 -0.68 -9.74
C ILE A 48 0.79 0.71 -10.02
N GLU A 49 1.21 1.32 -11.13
CA GLU A 49 0.81 2.69 -11.47
C GLU A 49 -0.71 2.83 -11.59
N LYS A 50 -1.34 1.90 -12.32
CA LYS A 50 -2.78 1.83 -12.52
C LYS A 50 -3.20 0.37 -12.59
N LEU A 51 -4.26 0.03 -11.86
CA LEU A 51 -4.99 -1.22 -12.06
C LEU A 51 -5.91 -1.07 -13.27
N ASP A 52 -6.19 -2.18 -13.94
CA ASP A 52 -7.04 -2.21 -15.13
C ASP A 52 -8.44 -1.67 -14.82
N ASP A 53 -8.96 -0.84 -15.74
CA ASP A 53 -10.28 -0.25 -15.63
C ASP A 53 -11.31 -1.23 -16.22
N ASP A 54 -11.69 -2.23 -15.42
CA ASP A 54 -12.65 -3.27 -15.81
C ASP A 54 -14.10 -2.76 -15.96
N GLY A 55 -14.31 -1.44 -15.99
CA GLY A 55 -15.64 -0.81 -16.02
C GLY A 55 -16.40 -0.94 -14.69
N VAL A 56 -15.72 -1.36 -13.62
CA VAL A 56 -16.26 -1.44 -12.26
C VAL A 56 -16.30 -0.04 -11.65
N GLU A 57 -17.40 0.30 -10.97
CA GLU A 57 -17.55 1.60 -10.32
C GLU A 57 -16.44 1.84 -9.29
N ALA A 58 -15.61 2.87 -9.56
CA ALA A 58 -14.52 3.24 -8.69
C ALA A 58 -15.03 3.68 -7.32
N LYS A 59 -14.50 3.06 -6.26
CA LYS A 59 -14.74 3.52 -4.89
C LYS A 59 -13.73 4.63 -4.54
N SER A 60 -13.96 5.34 -3.46
CA SER A 60 -13.02 6.36 -3.00
C SER A 60 -12.83 6.36 -1.49
N VAL A 61 -11.68 6.87 -1.07
CA VAL A 61 -11.44 7.30 0.30
C VAL A 61 -11.61 8.82 0.32
N PRO A 62 -12.65 9.35 0.99
CA PRO A 62 -12.88 10.79 1.04
C PRO A 62 -11.73 11.53 1.74
N ARG A 63 -11.35 12.70 1.24
CA ARG A 63 -10.27 13.53 1.78
C ARG A 63 -10.46 13.84 3.26
N ASN A 64 -11.70 14.08 3.70
CA ASN A 64 -12.01 14.37 5.09
C ASN A 64 -11.76 13.17 5.99
N VAL A 65 -11.92 11.94 5.47
CA VAL A 65 -11.61 10.71 6.21
C VAL A 65 -10.10 10.57 6.34
N LEU A 66 -9.34 10.87 5.28
CA LEU A 66 -7.88 10.88 5.35
C LEU A 66 -7.39 11.93 6.35
N GLN A 67 -7.76 13.20 6.19
CA GLN A 67 -7.31 14.31 7.05
C GLN A 67 -7.65 14.09 8.54
N ASN A 68 -8.84 13.58 8.85
CA ASN A 68 -9.26 13.39 10.25
C ASN A 68 -8.62 12.17 10.93
N ASN A 69 -8.00 11.26 10.16
CA ASN A 69 -7.43 10.01 10.69
C ASN A 69 -5.94 9.86 10.43
N ASP A 70 -5.40 10.72 9.57
CA ASP A 70 -3.99 10.83 9.29
C ASP A 70 -3.31 11.66 10.40
N VAL A 71 -2.96 10.98 11.49
CA VAL A 71 -2.16 11.54 12.58
C VAL A 71 -0.67 11.45 12.19
N GLY A 72 -0.31 12.01 11.03
CA GLY A 72 1.04 11.94 10.45
C GLY A 72 1.46 10.57 9.92
N LYS A 73 0.51 9.64 9.72
CA LYS A 73 0.80 8.27 9.27
C LYS A 73 1.19 8.25 7.80
N LEU A 74 0.50 9.02 6.96
CA LEU A 74 0.80 9.14 5.53
C LEU A 74 2.16 9.80 5.31
N ASP A 75 2.50 10.81 6.12
CA ASP A 75 3.83 11.42 6.10
C ASP A 75 4.93 10.40 6.44
N PHE A 76 4.75 9.65 7.53
CA PHE A 76 5.68 8.59 7.91
C PHE A 76 5.80 7.49 6.83
N MET A 77 4.68 7.02 6.28
CA MET A 77 4.69 6.01 5.22
C MET A 77 5.34 6.53 3.94
N PHE A 78 5.12 7.80 3.58
CA PHE A 78 5.79 8.42 2.45
C PHE A 78 7.30 8.50 2.66
N GLN A 79 7.74 8.96 3.83
CA GLN A 79 9.16 9.02 4.18
C GLN A 79 9.81 7.63 4.12
N ALA A 80 9.17 6.62 4.72
CA ALA A 80 9.65 5.25 4.66
C ALA A 80 9.77 4.77 3.20
N ALA A 81 8.70 4.95 2.41
CA ALA A 81 8.65 4.49 1.03
C ALA A 81 9.67 5.17 0.12
N ILE A 82 9.79 6.50 0.16
CA ILE A 82 10.71 7.22 -0.73
C ILE A 82 12.18 6.96 -0.40
N LEU A 83 12.49 6.72 0.88
CA LEU A 83 13.84 6.42 1.32
C LEU A 83 14.23 4.98 0.99
N SER A 84 13.31 4.02 1.18
CA SER A 84 13.59 2.59 1.00
C SER A 84 13.42 2.11 -0.43
N THR A 85 12.68 2.84 -1.29
CA THR A 85 12.30 2.27 -2.58
C THR A 85 13.48 2.10 -3.54
N THR A 86 13.49 0.97 -4.22
CA THR A 86 14.39 0.64 -5.33
C THR A 86 13.70 0.84 -6.68
N THR A 87 12.38 1.02 -6.68
CA THR A 87 11.56 1.15 -7.89
C THR A 87 11.67 2.52 -8.55
N GLU A 88 12.36 3.49 -7.96
CA GLU A 88 12.59 4.82 -8.54
C GLU A 88 14.08 5.17 -8.52
N SER A 89 14.62 5.48 -9.70
CA SER A 89 16.00 5.95 -9.85
C SER A 89 16.09 7.43 -9.51
N MET A 90 16.03 7.75 -8.22
CA MET A 90 16.31 9.09 -7.68
C MET A 90 17.62 9.07 -6.93
N SER A 91 18.34 10.19 -6.95
CA SER A 91 19.53 10.35 -6.11
C SER A 91 19.17 10.40 -4.62
N GLU A 92 20.12 10.08 -3.75
CA GLU A 92 19.92 10.12 -2.29
C GLU A 92 19.55 11.52 -1.80
N GLU A 93 20.17 12.57 -2.38
CA GLU A 93 19.89 13.96 -2.05
C GLU A 93 18.44 14.35 -2.41
N GLU A 94 17.94 13.94 -3.58
CA GLU A 94 16.55 14.16 -3.99
C GLU A 94 15.57 13.40 -3.09
N ARG A 95 15.88 12.17 -2.67
CA ARG A 95 15.04 11.39 -1.74
C ARG A 95 14.93 12.06 -0.38
N LEU A 96 16.05 12.56 0.14
CA LEU A 96 16.09 13.29 1.42
C LEU A 96 15.31 14.60 1.35
N ASP A 97 15.44 15.35 0.26
CA ASP A 97 14.68 16.58 0.04
C ASP A 97 13.18 16.30 -0.09
N LEU A 98 12.78 15.22 -0.78
CA LEU A 98 11.37 14.83 -0.83
C LEU A 98 10.81 14.39 0.53
N ALA A 99 11.59 13.65 1.31
CA ALA A 99 11.19 13.08 2.60
C ALA A 99 11.08 14.14 3.71
N PHE A 100 12.02 15.08 3.75
CA PHE A 100 12.17 16.03 4.86
C PHE A 100 12.04 17.50 4.45
N GLY A 101 12.06 17.81 3.15
CA GLY A 101 11.94 19.17 2.63
C GLY A 101 10.52 19.73 2.75
N ASP A 102 10.45 21.06 2.82
CA ASP A 102 9.22 21.79 3.14
C ASP A 102 8.24 21.91 1.96
N LYS A 103 8.72 21.80 0.71
CA LYS A 103 7.89 21.95 -0.51
C LYS A 103 8.43 21.11 -1.65
N SER A 104 7.63 20.14 -2.08
CA SER A 104 7.85 19.47 -3.36
C SER A 104 6.56 19.46 -4.17
N ASP A 105 6.67 19.68 -5.47
CA ASP A 105 5.57 19.50 -6.44
C ASP A 105 5.25 18.02 -6.67
N PHE A 106 5.93 17.13 -5.95
CA PHE A 106 5.78 15.70 -6.06
C PHE A 106 4.42 15.25 -5.51
N ASN A 107 3.68 14.49 -6.31
CA ASN A 107 2.38 13.98 -5.91
C ASN A 107 2.54 12.77 -4.97
N LYS A 108 2.79 13.06 -3.69
CA LYS A 108 3.02 12.07 -2.62
C LYS A 108 1.87 11.07 -2.51
N ILE A 109 0.62 11.52 -2.65
CA ILE A 109 -0.57 10.67 -2.57
C ILE A 109 -0.66 9.73 -3.78
N ALA A 110 -0.38 10.22 -4.99
CA ALA A 110 -0.36 9.37 -6.17
C ALA A 110 0.70 8.27 -6.03
N PHE A 111 1.91 8.64 -5.61
CA PHE A 111 2.99 7.69 -5.35
C PHE A 111 2.60 6.61 -4.33
N LEU A 112 2.07 7.02 -3.17
CA LEU A 112 1.59 6.07 -2.16
C LEU A 112 0.44 5.18 -2.67
N THR A 113 -0.40 5.71 -3.55
CA THR A 113 -1.50 4.94 -4.16
C THR A 113 -0.96 3.85 -5.10
N GLN A 114 0.19 4.03 -5.72
CA GLN A 114 0.81 2.98 -6.55
C GLN A 114 1.25 1.78 -5.71
N PHE A 115 1.79 2.01 -4.51
CA PHE A 115 2.06 0.94 -3.55
C PHE A 115 0.77 0.28 -3.07
N ALA A 116 -0.25 1.08 -2.77
CA ALA A 116 -1.55 0.55 -2.35
C ALA A 116 -2.19 -0.34 -3.43
N ASN A 117 -2.04 0.01 -4.71
CA ASN A 117 -2.52 -0.80 -5.83
C ASN A 117 -1.82 -2.17 -5.91
N PHE A 118 -0.52 -2.23 -5.59
CA PHE A 118 0.14 -3.53 -5.46
C PHE A 118 -0.36 -4.29 -4.22
N GLY A 119 -0.40 -3.64 -3.06
CA GLY A 119 -0.78 -4.32 -1.84
C GLY A 119 -2.21 -4.84 -1.83
N VAL A 120 -3.14 -4.25 -2.58
CA VAL A 120 -4.51 -4.78 -2.68
C VAL A 120 -4.56 -6.12 -3.43
N THR A 121 -3.68 -6.37 -4.40
CA THR A 121 -3.61 -7.67 -5.08
C THR A 121 -3.15 -8.75 -4.09
N LYS A 122 -2.14 -8.44 -3.28
CA LYS A 122 -1.66 -9.32 -2.19
C LYS A 122 -2.68 -9.54 -1.09
N LEU A 123 -3.49 -8.54 -0.75
CA LEU A 123 -4.64 -8.72 0.14
C LEU A 123 -5.68 -9.67 -0.46
N ASN A 124 -5.96 -9.56 -1.76
CA ASN A 124 -6.92 -10.41 -2.44
C ASN A 124 -6.51 -11.89 -2.47
N GLU A 125 -5.20 -12.19 -2.45
CA GLU A 125 -4.68 -13.56 -2.32
C GLU A 125 -5.05 -14.20 -0.97
N GLN A 126 -5.26 -13.39 0.07
CA GLN A 126 -5.58 -13.87 1.43
C GLN A 126 -7.07 -14.11 1.67
N ILE A 127 -7.92 -13.78 0.70
CA ILE A 127 -9.37 -14.02 0.79
C ILE A 127 -9.64 -15.53 0.78
N ALA A 128 -10.47 -15.97 1.72
CA ALA A 128 -10.98 -17.34 1.80
C ALA A 128 -12.51 -17.36 1.61
N ASP A 129 -13.09 -18.57 1.65
CA ASP A 129 -14.52 -18.76 1.43
C ASP A 129 -15.37 -18.22 2.59
N SER A 130 -14.83 -18.18 3.81
CA SER A 130 -15.47 -17.59 4.98
C SER A 130 -14.70 -16.39 5.58
N PRO A 131 -15.39 -15.46 6.26
CA PRO A 131 -14.73 -14.35 6.95
C PRO A 131 -13.76 -14.81 8.04
N LEU A 132 -14.08 -15.90 8.75
CA LEU A 132 -13.23 -16.44 9.81
C LEU A 132 -11.91 -16.98 9.25
N GLU A 133 -11.98 -17.79 8.18
CA GLU A 133 -10.79 -18.29 7.49
C GLU A 133 -9.97 -17.16 6.86
N THR A 134 -10.64 -16.12 6.35
CA THR A 134 -9.97 -14.93 5.80
C THR A 134 -9.15 -14.22 6.88
N ILE A 135 -9.69 -14.07 8.10
CA ILE A 135 -8.96 -13.50 9.24
C ILE A 135 -7.77 -14.39 9.62
N GLU A 136 -7.95 -15.71 9.62
CA GLU A 136 -6.88 -16.65 9.95
C GLU A 136 -5.74 -16.61 8.92
N LYS A 137 -6.07 -16.61 7.62
CA LYS A 137 -5.09 -16.43 6.54
C LYS A 137 -4.36 -15.09 6.67
N LEU A 138 -5.09 -14.00 6.87
CA LEU A 138 -4.50 -12.67 7.03
C LEU A 138 -3.55 -12.60 8.24
N LYS A 139 -3.94 -13.22 9.36
CA LYS A 139 -3.08 -13.34 10.54
C LYS A 139 -1.81 -14.13 10.23
N ASN A 140 -1.94 -15.30 9.59
CA ASN A 140 -0.80 -16.15 9.25
C ASN A 140 0.16 -15.43 8.29
N TYR A 141 -0.39 -14.69 7.33
CA TYR A 141 0.37 -13.84 6.42
C TYR A 141 1.19 -12.78 7.17
N PHE A 142 0.59 -12.04 8.11
CA PHE A 142 1.33 -11.06 8.91
C PHE A 142 2.39 -11.70 9.80
N ILE A 143 2.11 -12.87 10.38
CA ILE A 143 3.10 -13.61 11.16
C ILE A 143 4.27 -14.02 10.27
N SER A 144 4.02 -14.55 9.07
CA SER A 144 5.10 -14.91 8.14
C SER A 144 5.95 -13.73 7.71
N SER A 145 5.34 -12.56 7.52
CA SER A 145 6.06 -11.34 7.15
C SER A 145 6.92 -10.79 8.30
N VAL A 146 6.46 -10.89 9.55
CA VAL A 146 7.24 -10.46 10.73
C VAL A 146 8.38 -11.43 11.03
N GLU A 147 8.17 -12.73 10.82
CA GLU A 147 9.17 -13.76 11.10
C GLU A 147 10.21 -13.93 9.98
N GLY A 148 10.18 -13.10 8.95
CA GLY A 148 11.13 -13.15 7.83
C GLY A 148 11.01 -14.43 6.99
N ARG A 149 9.83 -15.05 6.99
CA ARG A 149 9.53 -16.28 6.22
C ARG A 149 8.81 -15.98 4.92
N ASN A 150 8.55 -14.70 4.65
CA ASN A 150 7.93 -14.25 3.42
C ASN A 150 9.02 -13.95 2.40
N LEU A 151 9.43 -14.99 1.68
CA LEU A 151 10.54 -14.95 0.72
C LEU A 151 10.30 -13.96 -0.44
N ASP A 152 9.05 -13.55 -0.68
CA ASP A 152 8.74 -12.53 -1.68
C ASP A 152 9.03 -11.10 -1.18
N ILE A 153 9.13 -10.89 0.14
CA ILE A 153 9.53 -9.62 0.77
C ILE A 153 11.03 -9.64 1.05
N ASP A 154 11.52 -10.76 1.57
CA ASP A 154 12.92 -10.95 1.97
C ASP A 154 13.78 -11.49 0.82
N SER A 155 13.30 -11.41 -0.43
CA SER A 155 14.08 -11.84 -1.60
C SER A 155 15.38 -11.04 -1.63
N ILE A 156 16.47 -11.72 -1.25
CA ILE A 156 17.83 -11.22 -1.35
C ILE A 156 18.04 -10.88 -2.83
N PRO A 157 18.51 -9.67 -3.19
CA PRO A 157 18.84 -9.34 -4.57
C PRO A 157 19.77 -10.43 -5.13
N ASP A 158 19.45 -10.99 -6.29
CA ASP A 158 20.25 -12.05 -6.93
C ASP A 158 21.72 -11.64 -7.14
N ASP A 159 22.02 -10.33 -7.13
CA ASP A 159 23.38 -9.77 -7.15
C ASP A 159 24.23 -10.18 -5.93
N PHE A 160 23.62 -10.55 -4.80
CA PHE A 160 24.34 -11.01 -3.60
C PHE A 160 24.71 -12.50 -3.67
N LEU A 161 24.10 -13.28 -4.58
CA LEU A 161 24.39 -14.70 -4.79
C LEU A 161 25.45 -14.94 -5.87
N LEU A 162 25.99 -13.87 -6.47
CA LEU A 162 27.00 -13.91 -7.54
C LEU A 162 28.26 -13.09 -7.22
N GLU A 163 28.73 -13.12 -5.96
CA GLU A 163 30.15 -12.86 -5.66
C GLU A 163 30.84 -14.20 -5.35
N GLU A 164 31.69 -14.62 -6.31
CA GLU A 164 32.54 -15.84 -6.43
C GLU A 164 32.52 -16.93 -5.34
#